data_AF-A0AAV9E1N0-F1
#
_entry.id   AF-A0AAV9E1N0-F1
#
_cell.length_a   1.000
_cell.length_b   1.000
_cell.length_c   1.000
_cell.angle_alpha   90.00
_cell.angle_beta   90.00
_cell.angle_gamma   90.00
#
_symmetry.space_group_name_H-M   'P 1'
#
loop_
_entity.id
_entity.type
_entity.pdbx_description
1 polymer ?
#
loop_
_entity_poly.entity_id
_entity_poly.type
_entity_poly.pdbx_seq_one_letter_code
_entity_poly.pdbx_strand_id
1 'polypeptide(L)' 'MSGGYVQISTKKSEDLDFTMDFDYTKCLLSSDALHKYILETSVYPREHEELRSLRDVSTQHQFGFMTTPPEEGQLLSL' A
#
# COMPACT_ATOMS: atom_id res chain seq x y z
N MET A 1 15.40 14.56 51.15
CA MET A 1 14.31 13.82 50.49
C MET A 1 14.70 13.66 49.03
N SER A 2 15.42 12.58 48.70
CA SER A 2 15.99 12.33 47.37
C SER A 2 14.96 11.59 46.53
N GLY A 3 14.32 12.27 45.59
CA GLY A 3 13.34 11.69 44.67
C GLY A 3 14.03 10.74 43.69
N GLY A 4 13.78 9.45 43.82
CA GLY A 4 14.23 8.43 42.88
C GLY A 4 13.43 8.51 41.58
N TYR A 5 14.13 8.76 40.48
CA TYR A 5 13.56 8.64 39.14
C TYR A 5 13.34 7.16 38.82
N VAL A 6 12.09 6.80 38.53
CA VAL A 6 11.72 5.48 38.01
C VAL A 6 12.30 5.36 36.60
N GLN A 7 13.23 4.44 36.39
CA GLN A 7 13.71 4.07 35.06
C GLN A 7 12.56 3.39 34.32
N ILE A 8 12.00 4.08 33.33
CA ILE A 8 11.08 3.45 32.38
C ILE A 8 11.99 2.65 31.42
N SER A 9 12.13 1.36 31.67
CA SER A 9 12.78 0.44 30.75
C SER A 9 12.00 0.47 29.43
N THR A 10 12.55 1.17 28.44
CA THR A 10 12.07 1.15 27.06
C THR A 10 12.11 -0.29 26.58
N LYS A 11 10.98 -0.99 26.64
CA LYS A 11 10.85 -2.25 25.94
C LYS A 11 11.10 -1.98 24.47
N LYS A 12 12.08 -2.71 23.94
CA LYS A 12 12.54 -2.73 22.56
C LYS A 12 11.32 -2.67 21.64
N SER A 13 11.35 -1.76 20.67
CA SER A 13 10.35 -1.64 19.60
C SER A 13 10.43 -2.80 18.60
N GLU A 14 10.66 -4.02 19.08
CA GLU A 14 10.92 -5.21 18.27
C GLU A 14 9.80 -6.27 18.38
N ASP A 15 8.77 -6.05 19.21
CA ASP A 15 7.72 -7.08 19.45
C ASP A 15 6.33 -6.69 18.90
N LEU A 16 6.25 -5.73 17.98
CA LEU A 16 5.04 -5.49 17.18
C LEU A 16 5.45 -5.29 15.72
N ASP A 17 5.81 -6.39 15.09
CA ASP A 17 5.60 -6.58 13.65
C ASP A 17 4.09 -6.58 13.38
N PHE A 18 3.45 -5.42 13.53
CA PHE A 18 2.25 -5.12 12.74
C PHE A 18 2.69 -4.79 11.31
N THR A 19 3.52 -5.65 10.73
CA THR A 19 3.45 -5.87 9.30
C THR A 19 2.11 -6.56 9.12
N MET A 20 1.09 -5.76 8.82
CA MET A 20 -0.02 -6.26 8.02
C MET A 20 0.66 -6.81 6.76
N ASP A 21 0.95 -8.10 6.78
CA ASP A 21 1.31 -8.90 5.61
C ASP A 21 0.04 -8.96 4.74
N PHE A 22 -0.40 -7.80 4.27
CA PHE A 22 -1.44 -7.65 3.28
C PHE A 22 -0.75 -7.90 1.94
N ASP A 23 -0.36 -9.16 1.72
CA ASP A 23 -0.37 -9.74 0.38
C ASP A 23 -1.84 -9.90 -0.05
N TYR A 24 -2.57 -8.80 -0.01
CA TYR A 24 -3.94 -8.68 -0.47
C TYR A 24 -3.84 -7.86 -1.73
N THR A 25 -3.89 -8.56 -2.86
CA THR A 25 -4.22 -7.93 -4.12
C THR A 25 -5.52 -7.15 -3.90
N LYS A 26 -5.49 -5.84 -4.17
CA LYS A 26 -6.66 -4.94 -4.09
C LYS A 26 -7.64 -5.26 -5.22
N CYS A 27 -8.15 -6.48 -5.27
CA CYS A 27 -8.83 -7.01 -6.43
C CYS A 27 -9.83 -8.10 -6.04
N LEU A 28 -11.04 -8.02 -6.59
CA LEU A 28 -12.13 -8.98 -6.34
C LEU A 28 -12.09 -10.22 -7.25
N LEU A 29 -11.06 -10.34 -8.10
CA LEU A 29 -10.94 -11.42 -9.06
C LEU A 29 -10.54 -12.74 -8.40
N SER A 30 -10.82 -13.84 -9.09
CA SER A 30 -10.57 -15.20 -8.61
C SER A 30 -9.10 -15.59 -8.53
N SER A 31 -8.19 -14.84 -9.15
CA SER A 31 -6.75 -15.12 -9.10
C SER A 31 -5.91 -13.86 -9.32
N ASP A 32 -4.76 -13.80 -8.64
CA ASP A 32 -3.80 -12.70 -8.80
C ASP A 32 -3.18 -12.69 -10.20
N ALA A 33 -3.03 -13.87 -10.81
CA ALA A 33 -2.55 -14.00 -12.17
C ALA A 33 -3.47 -13.30 -13.18
N LEU A 34 -4.80 -13.40 -12.98
CA LEU A 34 -5.78 -12.72 -13.83
C LEU A 34 -5.74 -11.20 -13.62
N HIS A 35 -5.62 -10.74 -12.37
CA HIS A 35 -5.47 -9.32 -12.07
C HIS A 35 -4.22 -8.73 -12.72
N LYS A 36 -3.07 -9.39 -12.54
CA LYS A 36 -1.80 -9.00 -13.16
C LYS A 36 -1.89 -8.98 -14.68
N TYR A 37 -2.52 -9.98 -15.29
CA TYR A 37 -2.73 -10.00 -16.74
C TYR A 37 -3.50 -8.77 -17.22
N ILE A 38 -4.58 -8.39 -16.54
CA ILE A 38 -5.37 -7.20 -16.89
C ILE A 38 -4.52 -5.93 -16.75
N LEU A 39 -3.81 -5.79 -15.63
CA LEU A 39 -2.94 -4.64 -15.38
C LEU A 39 -1.88 -4.46 -16.46
N GLU A 40 -1.14 -5.53 -16.78
CA GLU A 40 -0.04 -5.49 -17.74
C GLU A 40 -0.51 -5.31 -19.19
N THR A 41 -1.66 -5.88 -19.57
CA THR A 41 -2.12 -5.86 -20.96
C THR A 41 -3.04 -4.67 -21.30
N SER A 42 -3.84 -4.20 -20.33
CA SER A 42 -4.95 -3.29 -20.61
C SER A 42 -4.86 -1.95 -19.86
N VAL A 43 -4.24 -1.94 -18.69
CA VAL A 43 -4.19 -0.76 -17.81
C VAL A 43 -2.89 0.00 -17.97
N TYR A 44 -1.75 -0.58 -17.59
CA TYR A 44 -0.45 0.09 -17.60
C TYR A 44 -0.02 0.65 -18.96
N PRO A 45 -0.28 0.00 -20.11
CA PRO A 45 0.07 0.57 -21.42
C PRO A 45 -0.70 1.86 -21.76
N ARG A 46 -1.80 2.12 -21.08
CA ARG A 46 -2.69 3.27 -21.32
C ARG A 46 -2.68 4.27 -20.17
N GLU A 47 -1.96 3.99 -19.08
CA GLU A 47 -1.86 4.85 -17.91
C GLU A 47 -0.99 6.07 -18.24
N HIS A 48 -1.46 7.27 -17.87
CA HIS A 48 -0.68 8.49 -18.03
C HIS A 48 0.54 8.51 -17.09
N GLU A 49 1.67 9.01 -17.56
CA GLU A 49 2.95 8.97 -16.81
C GLU A 49 2.87 9.68 -15.44
N GLU A 50 2.10 10.77 -15.36
CA GLU A 50 1.87 11.49 -14.12
C GLU A 50 1.09 10.66 -13.09
N LEU A 51 0.11 9.85 -13.53
CA LEU A 51 -0.66 8.97 -12.65
C LEU A 51 0.19 7.82 -12.13
N ARG A 52 1.04 7.25 -13.00
CA ARG A 52 2.02 6.24 -12.60
C ARG A 52 2.97 6.78 -11.54
N SER A 53 3.52 7.98 -11.77
CA SER A 53 4.40 8.65 -10.82
C SER A 53 3.70 8.94 -9.48
N LEU A 54 2.45 9.40 -9.53
CA LEU A 54 1.63 9.64 -8.33
C LEU A 54 1.37 8.35 -7.56
N ARG A 55 1.11 7.23 -8.25
CA ARG A 55 0.94 5.92 -7.62
C ARG A 55 2.21 5.49 -6.90
N ASP A 56 3.37 5.60 -7.54
CA ASP A 56 4.66 5.19 -6.98
C ASP A 56 5.04 6.00 -5.72
N VAL A 57 4.63 7.28 -5.65
CA VAL A 57 4.77 8.11 -4.44
C VAL A 57 3.73 7.73 -3.39
N SER A 58 2.48 7.48 -3.80
CA SER A 58 1.38 7.17 -2.89
C SER A 58 1.56 5.82 -2.19
N THR A 59 2.17 4.83 -2.83
CA THR A 59 2.46 3.51 -2.22
C THR A 59 3.46 3.59 -1.07
N GLN A 60 4.31 4.62 -1.03
CA GLN A 60 5.26 4.86 0.06
C GLN A 60 4.62 5.54 1.27
N HIS A 61 3.42 6.08 1.13
CA HIS A 61 2.72 6.75 2.21
C HIS A 61 2.09 5.74 3.18
N GLN A 62 2.08 6.05 4.48
CA GLN A 62 1.44 5.21 5.52
C GLN A 62 -0.02 4.85 5.21
N PHE A 63 -0.72 5.70 4.45
CA PHE A 63 -2.10 5.48 3.99
C PHE A 63 -2.21 5.14 2.49
N GLY A 64 -1.13 4.66 1.87
CA GLY A 64 -1.11 4.28 0.45
C GLY A 64 -2.11 3.18 0.09
N PHE A 65 -2.50 2.35 1.06
CA PHE A 65 -3.55 1.36 0.86
C PHE A 65 -4.92 1.98 0.51
N MET A 66 -5.16 3.25 0.84
CA MET A 66 -6.39 3.97 0.48
C MET A 66 -6.40 4.47 -0.97
N THR A 67 -5.29 4.37 -1.71
CA THR A 67 -5.26 4.82 -3.10
C THR A 67 -6.14 3.97 -3.99
N THR A 68 -6.81 4.62 -4.94
CA THR A 68 -7.59 3.97 -6.00
C THR A 68 -6.66 3.12 -6.87
N PRO A 69 -6.98 1.85 -7.12
CA PRO A 69 -6.19 1.00 -8.00
C PRO A 69 -6.29 1.48 -9.47
N PRO A 70 -5.26 1.23 -10.29
CA PRO A 70 -5.13 1.84 -11.61
C PRO A 70 -6.22 1.41 -12.61
N GLU A 71 -6.76 0.20 -12.48
CA GLU A 71 -7.89 -0.29 -13.27
C GLU A 71 -9.20 0.46 -12.96
N GLU A 72 -9.43 0.81 -11.69
CA GLU A 72 -10.58 1.64 -11.29
C GLU A 72 -10.37 3.08 -11.75
N GLY A 73 -9.14 3.60 -11.65
CA GLY A 73 -8.79 4.90 -12.20
C GLY A 73 -9.02 4.98 -13.71
N GLN A 74 -8.69 3.92 -14.44
CA GLN A 74 -8.97 3.81 -15.88
C GLN A 74 -10.48 3.77 -16.17
N LEU A 75 -11.26 3.05 -15.36
CA LEU A 75 -12.73 3.03 -15.47
C LEU A 75 -13.35 4.41 -15.26
N LEU A 76 -12.85 5.19 -14.29
CA LEU A 76 -13.32 6.54 -13.99
C LEU A 76 -12.95 7.58 -15.07
N SER A 77 -11.96 7.27 -15.91
CA SER A 77 -11.54 8.13 -17.02
C SER A 77 -12.40 7.95 -18.29
N LEU A 78 -13.37 7.03 -18.28
CA LEU A 78 -14.34 6.83 -19.37
C LEU A 78 -15.43 7.90 -19.37
#